data_AF-A0A7W7D1A2-F1
#
_entry.id   AF-A0A7W7D1A2-F1
#
_cell.length_a   1.000
_cell.length_b   1.000
_cell.length_c   1.000
_cell.angle_alpha   90.00
_cell.angle_beta   90.00
_cell.angle_gamma   90.00
#
_symmetry.space_group_name_H-M   'P 1'
#
loop_
_entity.id
_entity.type
_entity.pdbx_description
1 polymer ?
#
loop_
_entity_poly.entity_id
_entity_poly.type
_entity_poly.pdbx_seq_one_letter_code
_entity_poly.pdbx_strand_id
1 'polypeptide(L)'
;MTTTLLDRVVHWNLDLDGDTYGDERERYRWYEGIAAAASMQWMVVPWAAAVMVWPLGRSSVIPLAVVLVAMMVPITICGWYVRSRRVDTTPRSWGPRRVVLTLIGGLPYAVFLVGALRAYDPDGATWVGAAIGGAFGGVFGLVSQVRQSRRRRRLEDSAVDDD
;
A
#
# COMPACT_ATOMS: atom_id res chain seq x y z
N MET A 1 11.05 -18.51 -22.73
CA MET A 1 10.16 -18.22 -21.58
C MET A 1 8.75 -18.11 -22.12
N THR A 2 7.78 -18.81 -21.55
CA THR A 2 6.37 -18.71 -21.95
C THR A 2 5.78 -17.40 -21.45
N THR A 3 5.31 -16.54 -22.37
CA THR A 3 4.64 -15.28 -22.07
C THR A 3 3.35 -15.55 -21.31
N THR A 4 3.22 -15.03 -20.09
CA THR A 4 2.00 -15.19 -19.30
C THR A 4 0.90 -14.22 -19.74
N LEU A 5 -0.35 -14.46 -19.35
CA LEU A 5 -1.44 -13.51 -19.60
C LEU A 5 -1.19 -12.16 -18.92
N LEU A 6 -0.60 -12.18 -17.72
CA LEU A 6 -0.19 -10.97 -17.01
C LEU A 6 0.86 -10.18 -17.80
N ASP A 7 1.84 -10.85 -18.41
CA ASP A 7 2.84 -10.19 -19.25
C ASP A 7 2.20 -9.49 -20.46
N ARG A 8 1.22 -10.13 -21.10
CA ARG A 8 0.49 -9.53 -22.23
C ARG A 8 -0.30 -8.30 -21.80
N VAL A 9 -0.98 -8.37 -20.67
CA VAL A 9 -1.76 -7.24 -20.12
C VAL A 9 -0.83 -6.08 -19.78
N VAL A 10 0.30 -6.34 -19.12
CA VAL A 10 1.28 -5.30 -18.79
C VAL A 10 1.88 -4.69 -20.06
N HIS A 11 2.28 -5.52 -21.03
CA HIS A 11 2.86 -5.05 -22.30
C HIS A 11 1.88 -4.18 -23.09
N TRP A 12 0.61 -4.59 -23.14
CA TRP A 12 -0.46 -3.82 -23.78
C TRP A 12 -0.77 -2.53 -23.03
N ASN A 13 -0.88 -2.58 -21.69
CA ASN A 13 -1.25 -1.41 -20.88
C ASN A 13 -0.13 -0.36 -20.84
N LEU A 14 1.12 -0.81 -20.88
CA LEU A 14 2.28 0.06 -20.91
C LEU A 14 2.68 0.47 -22.34
N ASP A 15 1.98 0.01 -23.38
CA ASP A 15 2.26 0.34 -24.78
C ASP A 15 3.76 0.29 -25.14
N LEU A 16 4.44 -0.80 -24.74
CA LEU A 16 5.92 -0.85 -24.79
C LEU A 16 6.49 -0.79 -26.22
N ASP A 17 5.69 -1.18 -27.22
CA ASP A 17 6.05 -1.15 -28.64
C ASP A 17 5.30 -0.04 -29.41
N GLY A 18 4.53 0.81 -28.75
CA GLY A 18 3.75 1.86 -29.38
C GLY A 18 4.36 3.25 -29.22
N ASP A 19 3.66 4.25 -29.76
CA ASP A 19 4.15 5.63 -29.89
C ASP A 19 3.84 6.51 -28.65
N THR A 20 3.35 5.91 -27.56
CA THR A 20 2.97 6.66 -26.35
C THR A 20 4.17 7.37 -25.70
N TYR A 21 5.38 6.83 -25.84
CA TYR A 21 6.62 7.44 -25.34
C TYR A 21 7.56 7.73 -26.50
N GLY A 22 8.17 8.93 -26.53
CA GLY A 22 9.13 9.27 -27.58
C GLY A 22 10.45 8.53 -27.39
N ASP A 23 11.08 8.68 -26.23
CA ASP A 23 12.31 7.97 -25.88
C ASP A 23 12.24 7.27 -24.51
N GLU A 24 13.27 6.48 -24.20
CA GLU A 24 13.36 5.75 -22.93
C GLU A 24 13.34 6.70 -21.72
N ARG A 25 13.88 7.91 -21.85
CA ARG A 25 13.95 8.91 -20.78
C ARG A 25 12.57 9.51 -20.49
N GLU A 26 11.79 9.79 -21.52
CA GLU A 26 10.41 10.24 -21.42
C GLU A 26 9.54 9.16 -20.78
N ARG A 27 9.72 7.89 -21.17
CA ARG A 27 9.07 6.75 -20.54
C ARG A 27 9.36 6.68 -19.03
N TYR A 28 10.61 6.84 -18.63
CA TYR A 28 10.97 6.87 -17.21
C TYR A 28 10.34 8.06 -16.46
N ARG A 29 10.31 9.25 -17.06
CA ARG A 29 9.66 10.43 -16.45
C ARG A 29 8.17 10.25 -16.30
N TRP A 30 7.51 9.64 -17.28
CA TRP A 30 6.11 9.27 -17.18
C TRP A 30 5.87 8.28 -16.04
N TYR A 31 6.72 7.26 -15.91
CA TYR A 31 6.64 6.29 -14.82
C TYR A 31 6.89 6.91 -13.44
N GLU A 32 7.80 7.88 -13.33
CA GLU A 32 7.98 8.66 -12.11
C GLU A 32 6.72 9.47 -11.77
N GLY A 33 6.13 10.13 -12.77
CA GLY A 33 4.90 10.90 -12.62
C GLY A 33 3.70 10.05 -12.20
N ILE A 34 3.45 8.92 -12.87
CA ILE A 34 2.33 8.04 -12.54
C ILE A 34 2.54 7.34 -11.19
N ALA A 35 3.79 7.01 -10.82
CA ALA A 35 4.08 6.46 -9.50
C ALA A 35 3.80 7.47 -8.39
N ALA A 36 4.12 8.74 -8.61
CA ALA A 36 3.79 9.82 -7.68
C ALA A 36 2.27 10.03 -7.58
N ALA A 37 1.56 10.10 -8.71
CA ALA A 37 0.10 10.26 -8.76
C ALA A 37 -0.62 9.07 -8.10
N ALA A 38 -0.21 7.84 -8.41
CA ALA A 38 -0.73 6.64 -7.76
C ALA A 38 -0.48 6.67 -6.26
N SER A 39 0.74 7.03 -5.82
CA SER A 39 1.07 7.16 -4.39
C SER A 39 0.17 8.18 -3.69
N MET A 40 -0.12 9.31 -4.33
CA MET A 40 -1.05 10.31 -3.80
C MET A 40 -2.48 9.77 -3.74
N GLN A 41 -2.96 9.08 -4.77
CA GLN A 41 -4.29 8.47 -4.78
C GLN A 41 -4.45 7.42 -3.66
N TRP A 42 -3.40 6.63 -3.43
CA TRP A 42 -3.30 5.66 -2.34
C TRP A 42 -3.30 6.29 -0.94
N MET A 43 -3.04 7.59 -0.83
CA MET A 43 -3.20 8.34 0.42
C MET A 43 -4.59 8.98 0.47
N VAL A 44 -4.96 9.76 -0.54
CA VAL A 44 -6.14 10.63 -0.49
C VAL A 44 -7.44 9.84 -0.45
N VAL A 45 -7.60 8.77 -1.24
CA VAL A 45 -8.88 8.05 -1.31
C VAL A 45 -9.20 7.30 0.00
N PRO A 46 -8.25 6.56 0.62
CA PRO A 46 -8.49 5.98 1.93
C PRO A 46 -8.83 7.01 3.00
N TRP A 47 -8.16 8.17 3.00
CA TRP A 47 -8.49 9.25 3.94
C TRP A 47 -9.89 9.83 3.70
N ALA A 48 -10.29 10.01 2.44
CA ALA A 48 -11.64 10.45 2.11
C ALA A 48 -12.69 9.47 2.63
N ALA A 49 -12.51 8.16 2.42
CA ALA A 49 -13.41 7.14 2.96
C ALA A 49 -13.42 7.13 4.50
N ALA A 50 -12.24 7.23 5.12
CA ALA A 50 -12.07 7.26 6.57
C ALA A 50 -12.76 8.45 7.22
N VAL A 51 -12.82 9.60 6.56
CA VAL A 51 -13.53 10.79 7.03
C VAL A 51 -15.03 10.68 6.76
N MET A 52 -15.42 10.25 5.55
CA MET A 52 -16.82 10.22 5.12
C MET A 52 -17.68 9.21 5.88
N VAL A 53 -17.09 8.13 6.41
CA VAL A 53 -17.85 7.12 7.17
C VAL A 53 -18.49 7.69 8.46
N TRP A 54 -17.91 8.73 9.05
CA TRP A 54 -18.39 9.32 10.31
C TRP A 54 -19.68 10.14 10.17
N PRO A 55 -19.76 11.15 9.27
CA PRO A 55 -20.99 11.92 9.09
C PRO A 55 -22.08 11.15 8.34
N LEU A 56 -21.72 10.24 7.43
CA LEU A 56 -22.69 9.50 6.63
C LEU A 56 -23.24 8.25 7.34
N GLY A 57 -22.53 7.74 8.34
CA GLY A 57 -22.97 6.60 9.15
C GLY A 57 -23.13 5.31 8.37
N ARG A 58 -24.00 4.42 8.86
CA ARG A 58 -24.10 3.00 8.46
C ARG A 58 -24.29 2.79 6.95
N SER A 59 -25.09 3.63 6.28
CA SER A 59 -25.41 3.49 4.86
C SER A 59 -24.17 3.66 3.95
N SER A 60 -23.16 4.39 4.41
CA SER A 60 -21.93 4.63 3.65
C SER A 60 -20.89 3.51 3.75
N VAL A 61 -20.99 2.63 4.76
CA VAL A 61 -19.93 1.67 5.08
C VAL A 61 -19.68 0.70 3.91
N ILE A 62 -20.73 0.09 3.36
CA ILE A 62 -20.57 -0.90 2.28
C ILE A 62 -20.03 -0.24 1.00
N PRO A 63 -20.61 0.86 0.47
CA PRO A 63 -20.06 1.54 -0.71
C PRO A 63 -18.59 1.96 -0.55
N LEU A 64 -18.24 2.56 0.59
CA LEU A 64 -16.86 2.98 0.86
C LEU A 64 -15.91 1.77 0.97
N ALA A 65 -16.34 0.69 1.63
CA ALA A 65 -15.55 -0.55 1.71
C ALA A 65 -15.30 -1.15 0.32
N VAL A 66 -16.31 -1.15 -0.56
CA VAL A 66 -16.17 -1.63 -1.95
C VAL A 66 -15.11 -0.82 -2.69
N VAL A 67 -15.10 0.50 -2.56
CA VAL A 67 -14.07 1.37 -3.18
C VAL A 67 -12.68 1.01 -2.64
N LEU A 68 -12.53 0.88 -1.31
CA LEU A 68 -11.24 0.55 -0.70
C LEU A 68 -10.72 -0.83 -1.13
N VAL A 69 -11.60 -1.82 -1.24
CA VAL A 69 -11.26 -3.17 -1.71
C VAL A 69 -10.93 -3.16 -3.20
N ALA A 70 -11.69 -2.45 -4.02
CA ALA A 70 -11.43 -2.32 -5.45
C ALA A 70 -10.05 -1.72 -5.73
N MET A 71 -9.63 -0.73 -4.91
CA MET A 71 -8.28 -0.18 -5.00
C MET A 71 -7.19 -1.22 -4.72
N MET A 72 -7.43 -2.20 -3.83
CA MET A 72 -6.45 -3.26 -3.52
C MET A 72 -6.11 -4.17 -4.70
N VAL A 73 -6.98 -4.23 -5.71
CA VAL A 73 -6.76 -5.09 -6.87
C VAL A 73 -5.52 -4.64 -7.69
N PRO A 74 -5.43 -3.39 -8.18
CA PRO A 74 -4.23 -2.89 -8.88
C PRO A 74 -2.91 -3.10 -8.13
N ILE A 75 -2.85 -2.80 -6.81
CA ILE A 75 -1.60 -2.94 -6.05
C ILE A 75 -1.23 -4.40 -5.83
N THR A 76 -2.21 -5.29 -5.69
CA THR A 76 -1.98 -6.73 -5.57
C THR A 76 -1.43 -7.30 -6.88
N ILE A 77 -2.02 -6.91 -8.02
CA ILE A 77 -1.53 -7.29 -9.35
C ILE A 77 -0.11 -6.76 -9.57
N CYS A 78 0.14 -5.49 -9.26
CA CYS A 78 1.48 -4.89 -9.33
C CYS A 78 2.48 -5.64 -8.43
N GLY A 79 2.13 -5.91 -7.18
CA GLY A 79 2.96 -6.65 -6.25
C GLY A 79 3.29 -8.06 -6.74
N TRP A 80 2.31 -8.75 -7.33
CA TRP A 80 2.53 -10.07 -7.92
C TRP A 80 3.45 -10.01 -9.13
N TYR A 81 3.23 -9.07 -10.04
CA TYR A 81 4.08 -8.86 -11.22
C TYR A 81 5.52 -8.56 -10.84
N VAL A 82 5.74 -7.62 -9.92
CA VAL A 82 7.08 -7.21 -9.50
C VAL A 82 7.78 -8.36 -8.76
N ARG A 83 7.05 -9.13 -7.95
CA ARG A 83 7.58 -10.30 -7.25
C ARG A 83 7.93 -11.45 -8.20
N SER A 84 7.14 -11.69 -9.25
CA SER A 84 7.44 -12.72 -10.26
C SER A 84 8.73 -12.41 -11.03
N ARG A 85 9.07 -11.12 -11.14
CA ARG A 85 10.31 -10.61 -11.72
C ARG A 85 11.49 -10.52 -10.74
N ARG A 86 11.33 -11.05 -9.51
CA ARG A 86 12.36 -11.06 -8.46
C ARG A 86 12.91 -9.67 -8.11
N VAL A 87 12.11 -8.62 -8.30
CA VAL A 87 12.48 -7.26 -7.91
C VAL A 87 12.33 -7.14 -6.39
N ASP A 88 13.40 -6.72 -5.71
CA ASP A 88 13.35 -6.49 -4.27
C ASP A 88 12.61 -5.17 -3.99
N THR A 89 11.37 -5.29 -3.51
CA THR A 89 10.52 -4.16 -3.11
C THR A 89 10.62 -3.86 -1.62
N THR A 90 11.41 -4.63 -0.87
CA THR A 90 11.48 -4.46 0.58
C THR A 90 12.25 -3.18 0.94
N PRO A 91 11.80 -2.47 1.98
CA PRO A 91 12.55 -1.35 2.53
C PRO A 91 13.98 -1.75 2.89
N ARG A 92 14.98 -1.15 2.22
CA ARG A 92 16.36 -1.24 2.71
C ARG A 92 16.52 -0.50 4.02
N SER A 93 15.95 0.70 4.18
CA SER A 93 15.97 1.51 5.43
C SER A 93 14.58 1.90 5.89
N TRP A 94 14.43 2.03 7.20
CA TRP A 94 13.33 2.74 7.84
C TRP A 94 13.83 4.07 8.40
N GLY A 95 13.80 5.10 7.57
CA GLY A 95 13.98 6.48 8.00
C GLY A 95 12.65 7.12 8.45
N PRO A 96 12.69 8.30 9.09
CA PRO A 96 11.49 9.02 9.55
C PRO A 96 10.46 9.23 8.43
N ARG A 97 10.92 9.62 7.24
CA ARG A 97 10.05 9.80 6.06
C ARG A 97 9.27 8.53 5.72
N ARG A 98 9.89 7.36 5.81
CA ARG A 98 9.22 6.09 5.48
C ARG A 98 8.19 5.70 6.52
N VAL A 99 8.51 5.90 7.80
CA VAL A 99 7.55 5.71 8.90
C VAL A 99 6.33 6.60 8.67
N VAL A 100 6.54 7.88 8.36
CA VAL A 100 5.45 8.82 8.06
C VAL A 100 4.62 8.35 6.87
N LEU A 101 5.24 7.97 5.76
CA LEU A 101 4.51 7.46 4.59
C LEU A 101 3.73 6.18 4.88
N THR A 102 4.28 5.26 5.65
CA THR A 102 3.59 4.03 6.09
C THR A 102 2.40 4.37 6.98
N LEU A 103 2.53 5.32 7.90
CA LEU A 103 1.43 5.76 8.74
C LEU A 103 0.34 6.46 7.91
N ILE A 104 0.71 7.39 7.03
CA ILE A 104 -0.25 8.09 6.16
C ILE A 104 -1.01 7.10 5.26
N GLY A 105 -0.34 6.06 4.76
CA GLY A 105 -0.98 5.03 3.94
C GLY A 105 -1.82 4.03 4.73
N GLY A 106 -1.39 3.63 5.93
CA GLY A 106 -2.05 2.58 6.72
C GLY A 106 -3.15 3.06 7.66
N LEU A 107 -2.92 4.20 8.34
CA LEU A 107 -3.84 4.78 9.32
C LEU A 107 -5.27 5.00 8.82
N PRO A 108 -5.54 5.49 7.60
CA PRO A 108 -6.92 5.70 7.16
C PRO A 108 -7.75 4.41 7.15
N TYR A 109 -7.16 3.25 6.86
CA TYR A 109 -7.89 1.97 6.92
C TYR A 109 -8.32 1.61 8.33
N ALA A 110 -7.46 1.88 9.34
CA ALA A 110 -7.79 1.67 10.74
C ALA A 110 -8.89 2.65 11.19
N VAL A 111 -8.79 3.93 10.82
CA VAL A 111 -9.81 4.95 11.12
C VAL A 111 -11.14 4.59 10.47
N PHE A 112 -11.13 4.16 9.21
CA PHE A 112 -12.32 3.69 8.51
C PHE A 112 -12.95 2.49 9.22
N LEU A 113 -12.16 1.48 9.61
CA LEU A 113 -12.66 0.30 10.30
C LEU A 113 -13.32 0.65 11.64
N VAL A 114 -12.69 1.53 12.43
CA VAL A 114 -13.26 1.99 13.70
C VAL A 114 -14.57 2.77 13.46
N GLY A 115 -14.58 3.67 12.48
CA GLY A 115 -15.78 4.43 12.10
C GLY A 115 -16.91 3.53 11.61
N ALA A 116 -16.58 2.50 10.81
CA ALA A 116 -17.52 1.50 10.34
C ALA A 116 -18.12 0.70 11.50
N LEU A 117 -17.30 0.18 12.42
CA LEU A 117 -17.78 -0.55 13.58
C LEU A 117 -18.70 0.31 14.46
N ARG A 118 -18.29 1.56 14.73
CA ARG A 118 -19.13 2.52 15.47
C ARG A 118 -20.44 2.80 14.75
N ALA A 119 -20.45 2.88 13.42
CA ALA A 119 -21.67 3.14 12.65
C ALA A 119 -22.69 2.00 12.75
N TYR A 120 -22.25 0.75 12.98
CA TYR A 120 -23.13 -0.39 13.20
C TYR A 120 -23.54 -0.58 14.66
N ASP A 121 -22.66 -0.23 15.60
CA ASP A 121 -22.86 -0.41 17.03
C ASP A 121 -22.26 0.78 17.81
N PRO A 122 -22.97 1.91 17.89
CA PRO A 122 -22.44 3.14 18.51
C PRO A 122 -22.16 3.00 20.00
N ASP A 123 -23.05 2.29 20.70
CA ASP A 123 -23.04 2.13 22.16
C ASP A 123 -22.22 0.92 22.63
N GLY A 124 -21.87 0.01 21.72
CA GLY A 124 -21.09 -1.17 22.05
C GLY A 124 -19.59 -0.92 22.22
N ALA A 125 -18.94 -1.82 22.96
CA ALA A 125 -17.49 -1.75 23.24
C ALA A 125 -16.63 -2.25 22.06
N THR A 126 -17.23 -2.81 21.01
CA THR A 126 -16.53 -3.47 19.90
C THR A 126 -15.58 -2.53 19.16
N TRP A 127 -16.02 -1.30 18.87
CA TRP A 127 -15.19 -0.32 18.17
C TRP A 127 -14.05 0.22 19.07
N VAL A 128 -14.28 0.29 20.39
CA VAL A 128 -13.25 0.65 21.37
C VAL A 128 -12.16 -0.42 21.42
N GLY A 129 -12.55 -1.70 21.51
CA GLY A 129 -11.64 -2.83 21.47
C GLY A 129 -10.83 -2.88 20.17
N ALA A 130 -11.48 -2.64 19.02
CA ALA A 130 -10.82 -2.57 17.72
C ALA A 130 -9.85 -1.38 17.62
N ALA A 131 -10.19 -0.22 18.17
CA ALA A 131 -9.30 0.94 18.19
C ALA A 131 -8.05 0.67 19.03
N ILE A 132 -8.21 0.11 20.23
CA ILE A 132 -7.10 -0.24 21.12
C ILE A 132 -6.24 -1.34 20.49
N GLY A 133 -6.85 -2.43 20.04
CA GLY A 133 -6.15 -3.54 19.40
C GLY A 133 -5.42 -3.12 18.12
N GLY A 134 -6.05 -2.27 17.31
CA GLY A 134 -5.44 -1.69 16.10
C GLY A 134 -4.23 -0.82 16.42
N ALA A 135 -4.28 -0.01 17.47
CA ALA A 135 -3.15 0.81 17.90
C ALA A 135 -1.95 -0.06 18.34
N PHE A 136 -2.18 -1.06 19.19
CA PHE A 136 -1.12 -1.97 19.64
C PHE A 136 -0.58 -2.84 18.50
N GLY A 137 -1.46 -3.41 17.67
CA GLY A 137 -1.08 -4.20 16.51
C GLY A 137 -0.27 -3.40 15.48
N GLY A 138 -0.66 -2.14 15.24
CA GLY A 138 0.06 -1.22 14.35
C GLY A 138 1.47 -0.92 14.86
N VAL A 139 1.62 -0.60 16.14
CA VAL A 139 2.94 -0.37 16.76
C VAL A 139 3.79 -1.64 16.69
N PHE A 140 3.23 -2.79 17.05
CA PHE A 140 3.96 -4.06 17.02
C PHE A 140 4.40 -4.44 15.60
N GLY A 141 3.52 -4.28 14.61
CA GLY A 141 3.81 -4.53 13.20
C GLY A 141 4.90 -3.61 12.65
N LEU A 142 4.85 -2.32 12.99
CA LEU A 142 5.89 -1.37 12.60
C LEU A 142 7.25 -1.75 13.23
N VAL A 143 7.26 -2.06 14.53
CA VAL A 143 8.46 -2.47 15.26
C VAL A 143 9.04 -3.77 14.69
N SER A 144 8.20 -4.75 14.35
CA SER A 144 8.66 -6.03 13.78
C SER A 144 9.27 -5.83 12.39
N GLN A 145 8.66 -5.01 11.53
CA GLN A 145 9.23 -4.66 10.22
C GLN A 145 10.56 -3.88 10.34
N VAL A 146 10.65 -2.94 11.27
CA VAL A 146 11.90 -2.20 11.56
C VAL A 146 12.98 -3.15 12.07
N ARG A 147 12.64 -4.12 12.93
CA ARG A 147 13.59 -5.14 13.41
C ARG A 147 14.04 -6.08 12.29
N GLN A 148 13.12 -6.55 11.45
CA GLN A 148 13.43 -7.46 10.36
C GLN A 148 14.35 -6.81 9.32
N SER A 149 14.08 -5.57 8.95
CA SER A 149 14.95 -4.81 8.04
C SER A 149 16.35 -4.56 8.61
N ARG A 150 16.46 -4.26 9.92
CA ARG A 150 17.77 -4.16 10.60
C ARG A 150 18.51 -5.48 10.63
N ARG A 151 17.81 -6.60 10.88
CA ARG A 151 18.43 -7.94 10.90
C ARG A 151 18.95 -8.34 9.53
N ARG A 152 18.19 -8.04 8.47
CA ARG A 152 18.58 -8.35 7.09
C ARG A 152 19.86 -7.62 6.67
N ARG A 153 19.99 -6.34 7.02
CA ARG A 153 21.25 -5.58 6.80
C ARG A 153 22.46 -6.24 7.45
N ARG A 154 22.33 -6.63 8.72
CA ARG A 154 23.44 -7.28 9.44
C ARG A 154 23.92 -8.55 8.74
N LEU A 155 23.00 -9.33 8.17
CA LEU A 155 23.35 -10.56 7.44
C LEU A 155 24.01 -10.25 6.09
N GLU A 156 23.59 -9.19 5.41
CA GLU A 156 24.19 -8.74 4.14
C GLU A 156 25.58 -8.15 4.37
N ASP A 157 25.79 -7.37 5.43
CA ASP A 157 27.10 -6.81 5.80
C ASP A 157 28.11 -7.91 6.15
N SER A 158 27.68 -8.94 6.90
CA SER A 158 28.54 -10.09 7.25
C SER A 158 28.93 -10.95 6.05
N ALA A 159 28.11 -11.01 5.00
CA ALA A 159 28.41 -11.77 3.79
C ALA A 159 29.42 -11.06 2.88
N VAL A 160 29.63 -9.74 3.05
CA VAL A 160 30.60 -8.96 2.27
C VAL A 160 32.00 -8.99 2.90
N ASP A 161 32.09 -9.20 4.22
CA ASP A 161 33.37 -9.30 4.94
C ASP A 161 34.04 -10.69 4.83
N ASP A 162 33.30 -11.72 4.39
CA ASP A 162 33.77 -13.11 4.21
C ASP A 162 34.27 -13.42 2.77
N ASP A 163 34.11 -12.49 1.82
CA ASP A 163 34.58 -12.57 0.41
C ASP A 163 35.87 -11.73 0.19
#